data_AF-A0A956IJ58-F1
#
_entry.id   AF-A0A956IJ58-F1
#
_cell.length_a   1.000
_cell.length_b   1.000
_cell.length_c   1.000
_cell.angle_alpha   90.00
_cell.angle_beta   90.00
_cell.angle_gamma   90.00
#
_symmetry.space_group_name_H-M   'P 1'
#
loop_
_entity.id
_entity.type
_entity.pdbx_description
1 polymer ?
#
loop_
_entity_poly.entity_id
_entity_poly.type
_entity_poly.pdbx_seq_one_letter_code
_entity_poly.pdbx_strand_id
1 'polypeptide(L)' 'MNLASANADTFVDDDGSPFEAAIEAIYAAGITSGCAANPPRFCPNQSLTREQMASFLRRAFDV' A
#
# COMPACT_ATOMS: atom_id res chain seq x y z
N MET A 1 -3.49 -15.86 4.11
CA MET A 1 -2.89 -14.78 3.31
C MET A 1 -1.44 -14.68 3.73
N ASN A 2 -0.51 -15.08 2.86
CA ASN A 2 0.93 -15.02 3.13
C ASN A 2 1.48 -13.78 2.43
N LEU A 3 1.66 -12.71 3.20
CA LEU A 3 2.26 -11.48 2.73
C LEU A 3 3.78 -11.65 2.82
N ALA A 4 4.41 -12.08 1.73
CA ALA A 4 5.87 -12.15 1.69
C ALA A 4 6.44 -10.76 1.94
N SER A 5 7.39 -10.65 2.87
CA SER A 5 8.20 -9.44 3.04
C SER A 5 8.98 -9.20 1.74
N ALA A 6 8.44 -8.36 0.88
CA ALA A 6 9.19 -7.83 -0.24
C ALA A 6 10.18 -6.84 0.35
N ASN A 7 11.48 -7.14 0.23
CA ASN A 7 12.55 -6.16 0.43
C ASN A 7 12.55 -5.10 -0.71
N ALA A 8 11.38 -4.61 -1.08
CA ALA A 8 11.22 -3.50 -2.01
C ALA A 8 10.94 -2.28 -1.14
N ASP A 9 11.82 -1.29 -1.18
CA ASP A 9 11.59 0.05 -0.66
C ASP A 9 10.99 0.85 -1.83
N THR A 10 9.67 0.72 -2.01
CA THR A 10 8.97 1.29 -3.17
C THR A 10 8.63 2.75 -2.90
N PHE A 11 8.09 3.03 -1.72
CA PHE A 11 7.54 4.34 -1.38
C PHE A 11 8.51 5.18 -0.56
N VAL A 12 8.82 6.38 -1.03
CA VAL A 12 9.82 7.24 -0.35
C VAL A 12 9.33 7.88 0.95
N ASP A 13 8.11 7.54 1.41
CA ASP A 13 7.44 8.20 2.54
C ASP A 13 6.82 7.24 3.56
N ASP A 14 7.19 5.95 3.53
CA ASP A 14 6.89 4.98 4.58
C ASP A 14 8.11 4.50 5.38
N ASP A 15 9.32 4.94 5.01
CA ASP A 15 10.56 4.74 5.76
C ASP A 15 10.41 5.02 7.28
N GLY A 16 10.76 4.02 8.09
CA GLY A 16 10.72 4.13 9.55
C GLY A 16 9.31 4.06 10.14
N SER A 17 8.29 3.81 9.31
CA SER A 17 6.96 3.44 9.76
C SER A 17 7.00 2.01 10.34
N PRO A 18 6.34 1.75 11.47
CA PRO A 18 6.16 0.37 11.94
C PRO A 18 5.33 -0.49 10.97
N PHE A 19 4.72 0.12 9.96
CA PHE A 19 3.90 -0.53 8.94
C PHE A 19 4.59 -0.68 7.58
N GLU A 20 5.84 -0.23 7.41
CA GLU A 20 6.60 -0.26 6.15
C GLU A 20 6.50 -1.63 5.45
N ALA A 21 6.87 -2.71 6.14
CA ALA A 21 6.79 -4.06 5.60
C ALA A 21 5.36 -4.49 5.20
N ALA A 22 4.34 -3.99 5.89
CA ALA A 22 2.94 -4.30 5.56
C ALA A 22 2.47 -3.48 4.34
N ILE A 23 2.91 -2.23 4.22
CA ILE A 23 2.65 -1.35 3.08
C ILE A 23 3.23 -1.96 1.81
N GLU A 24 4.49 -2.37 1.86
CA GLU A 24 5.18 -3.01 0.73
C GLU A 24 4.52 -4.34 0.34
N ALA A 25 4.08 -5.12 1.33
CA ALA A 25 3.35 -6.34 1.06
C ALA A 25 2.00 -6.12 0.34
N ILE A 26 1.22 -5.11 0.73
CA ILE A 26 -0.06 -4.82 0.06
C ILE A 26 0.16 -4.16 -1.32
N TYR A 27 1.28 -3.48 -1.53
CA TYR A 27 1.69 -2.99 -2.84
C TYR A 27 2.08 -4.14 -3.76
N ALA A 28 2.93 -5.06 -3.30
CA ALA A 28 3.33 -6.26 -4.03
C ALA A 28 2.13 -7.16 -4.37
N ALA A 29 1.11 -7.19 -3.51
CA ALA A 29 -0.16 -7.89 -3.76
C ALA A 29 -1.12 -7.13 -4.71
N GLY A 30 -0.76 -5.94 -5.19
CA GLY A 30 -1.59 -5.11 -6.08
C GLY A 30 -2.83 -4.51 -5.41
N ILE A 31 -2.88 -4.46 -4.08
CA ILE A 31 -4.04 -3.94 -3.32
C ILE A 31 -4.00 -2.41 -3.31
N THR A 32 -2.81 -1.84 -3.12
CA THR A 32 -2.55 -0.38 -3.22
C THR A 32 -1.63 -0.06 -4.38
N SER A 33 -1.75 1.14 -4.92
CA SER A 33 -0.84 1.72 -5.91
C SER A 33 -0.08 2.95 -5.37
N GLY A 34 -0.30 3.31 -4.10
CA GLY A 34 0.15 4.58 -3.54
C GLY A 34 -0.69 5.79 -3.98
N CYS A 35 -0.32 6.96 -3.47
CA CYS A 35 -0.96 8.26 -3.70
C CYS A 35 -0.26 9.10 -4.80
N ALA A 36 1.03 8.83 -5.08
CA ALA A 36 1.81 9.48 -6.12
C ALA A 36 2.77 8.49 -6.77
N ALA A 37 3.12 8.72 -8.03
CA ALA A 37 3.97 7.81 -8.81
C ALA A 37 5.40 8.31 -9.03
N ASN A 38 5.68 9.61 -8.93
CA ASN A 38 7.00 10.19 -9.21
C ASN A 38 7.31 11.37 -8.24
N PRO A 39 8.09 11.15 -7.16
CA PRO A 39 8.50 9.83 -6.66
C PRO A 39 7.29 9.01 -6.17
N PRO A 40 7.38 7.68 -6.13
CA PRO A 40 6.33 6.85 -5.55
C PRO A 40 6.11 7.20 -4.08
N ARG A 41 4.85 7.35 -3.67
CA ARG A 41 4.47 7.62 -2.26
C ARG A 41 3.25 6.82 -1.84
N PHE A 42 3.24 6.38 -0.58
CA PHE A 42 2.09 5.76 0.08
C PHE A 42 1.15 6.79 0.74
N CYS A 43 1.69 7.93 1.21
CA CYS A 43 0.96 8.93 2.00
C CYS A 43 0.31 8.37 3.28
N PRO A 44 1.09 7.85 4.26
CA PRO A 44 0.55 7.11 5.41
C PRO A 44 -0.38 7.92 6.32
N ASN A 45 -0.27 9.25 6.30
CA ASN A 45 -1.08 10.16 7.13
C ASN A 45 -2.31 10.71 6.41
N GLN A 46 -2.54 10.34 5.14
CA GLN A 46 -3.69 10.81 4.38
C GLN A 46 -4.92 9.94 4.69
N SER A 47 -6.05 10.59 5.00
CA SER A 47 -7.33 9.89 5.14
C SER A 47 -7.77 9.23 3.84
N LEU A 48 -8.24 7.99 3.94
CA LEU A 48 -8.87 7.27 2.82
C LEU A 48 -10.35 7.67 2.68
N THR A 49 -10.80 7.86 1.44
CA THR A 49 -12.24 7.92 1.16
C THR A 49 -12.87 6.52 1.21
N ARG A 50 -14.20 6.47 1.30
CA ARG A 50 -14.93 5.20 1.31
C ARG A 50 -14.77 4.44 -0.01
N GLU A 51 -14.68 5.15 -1.13
CA GLU A 51 -14.47 4.60 -2.46
C GLU A 51 -13.07 4.01 -2.63
N GLN A 52 -12.05 4.65 -2.05
CA GLN A 52 -10.68 4.11 -2.02
C GLN A 52 -10.62 2.82 -1.19
N MET A 53 -11.23 2.82 0.00
CA MET A 53 -11.32 1.60 0.82
C MET A 53 -12.07 0.48 0.09
N ALA A 54 -13.18 0.80 -0.59
CA ALA A 54 -13.90 -0.18 -1.41
C ALA A 54 -13.00 -0.76 -2.51
N SER A 55 -12.18 0.07 -3.17
CA SER A 55 -11.22 -0.38 -4.18
C SER A 55 -10.17 -1.33 -3.61
N PHE A 56 -9.67 -1.08 -2.39
CA PHE A 56 -8.75 -2.00 -1.72
C PHE A 56 -9.43 -3.35 -1.43
N LEU A 57 -10.66 -3.34 -0.90
CA LEU A 57 -11.41 -4.57 -0.63
C LEU A 57 -11.68 -5.38 -1.91
N ARG A 58 -12.06 -4.72 -3.01
CA ARG A 58 -12.24 -5.38 -4.31
C ARG A 58 -10.96 -6.09 -4.77
N ARG A 59 -9.79 -5.41 -4.69
CA ARG A 59 -8.50 -6.01 -5.09
C ARG A 59 -8.03 -7.09 -4.14
N ALA A 60 -8.31 -6.96 -2.84
CA ALA A 60 -7.89 -7.91 -1.82
C ALA A 60 -8.69 -9.23 -1.86
N PHE A 61 -9.97 -9.17 -2.21
CA PHE A 61 -10.87 -10.33 -2.15
C PHE A 61 -11.35 -10.82 -3.52
N ASP A 62 -11.01 -10.14 -4.61
CA ASP A 62 -11.48 -10.43 -5.98
C ASP A 62 -13.00 -10.66 -6.04
N VAL A 63 -13.72 -9.82 -5.29
CA VAL A 63 -15.18 -9.72 -5.30
C VAL A 63 -15.65 -8.70 -6.31
#